data_AF-A0AAX1QN19-F1
#
_entry.id   AF-A0AAX1QN19-F1
#
_cell.length_a   1.000
_cell.length_b   1.000
_cell.length_c   1.000
_cell.angle_alpha   90.00
_cell.angle_beta   90.00
_cell.angle_gamma   90.00
#
_symmetry.space_group_name_H-M   'P 1'
#
loop_
_entity.id
_entity.type
_entity.pdbx_description
1 polymer ?
#
loop_
_entity_poly.entity_id
_entity_poly.type
_entity_poly.pdbx_seq_one_letter_code
_entity_poly.pdbx_strand_id
1 'polypeptide(L)'
;MLELKQIFRKTCNPSVLESFNEQGLQLKSVRHLSTEERAKMKRAPFPKGGVKQEKHNQLKTLVADSTVVNGSNQLATKAFASDPKFNKNNTQKPVAINTKLMRSLEKGDVGVLKGKGVIGGDSRTTQLPFKCDIVKYDKNGFKSASGINQAQFGVQVITGKDITSAQLIPGTPLGQFFNTNSFSGEVSVVYIPNGDRGLTALKVALSDIEKNKKILVSSGALSGCTSVTAMDKENLYVFHVGKSGNDTSPWKTNKDGAAMVKQCAEKLSGASSQISGAVSELQSLVDYCSKAFNQTAIQYCGHGEKIKSPKNVNVFDYNTPQKNKPFRVGNHVTLISNSNGKINISTLCDDMWIDSKKYNTQSIDNKVVKLA
;
A
#
# COMPACT_ATOMS: atom_id res chain seq x y z
N MET A 1 12.47 -33.86 -8.95
CA MET A 1 11.71 -32.95 -9.83
C MET A 1 10.25 -33.37 -9.77
N LEU A 2 9.41 -32.63 -9.05
CA LEU A 2 7.99 -32.94 -8.87
C LEU A 2 7.19 -31.70 -9.28
N GLU A 3 6.46 -31.82 -10.38
CA GLU A 3 5.54 -30.79 -10.89
C GLU A 3 4.37 -30.59 -9.94
N LEU A 4 4.24 -29.39 -9.38
CA LEU A 4 3.05 -28.94 -8.66
C LEU A 4 2.08 -28.32 -9.68
N LYS A 5 1.11 -29.12 -10.13
CA LYS A 5 -0.02 -28.64 -10.93
C LYS A 5 -0.83 -27.60 -10.14
N GLN A 6 -1.06 -26.47 -10.78
CA GLN A 6 -1.76 -25.29 -10.29
C GLN A 6 -3.17 -25.62 -9.79
N ILE A 7 -3.42 -25.37 -8.50
CA ILE A 7 -4.77 -25.22 -7.96
C ILE A 7 -5.10 -23.72 -8.00
N PHE A 8 -5.94 -23.32 -8.94
CA PHE A 8 -6.47 -21.96 -9.02
C PHE A 8 -7.33 -21.67 -7.78
N ARG A 9 -6.84 -20.80 -6.88
CA ARG A 9 -7.65 -20.15 -5.85
C ARG A 9 -7.86 -18.69 -6.23
N LYS A 10 -9.05 -18.36 -6.72
CA LYS A 10 -9.58 -17.00 -6.66
C LYS A 10 -9.95 -16.72 -5.21
N THR A 11 -9.09 -16.05 -4.45
CA THR A 11 -9.43 -15.16 -3.32
C THR A 11 -8.16 -14.79 -2.57
N CYS A 12 -7.88 -13.48 -2.53
CA CYS A 12 -7.40 -12.72 -1.36
C CYS A 12 -7.11 -11.30 -1.87
N ASN A 13 -8.17 -10.50 -1.99
CA ASN A 13 -8.03 -9.04 -2.05
C ASN A 13 -8.48 -8.53 -0.67
N PRO A 14 -7.61 -7.97 0.18
CA PRO A 14 -8.00 -7.48 1.50
C PRO A 14 -8.76 -6.14 1.47
N SER A 15 -9.06 -5.59 0.29
CA SER A 15 -9.57 -4.22 0.12
C SER A 15 -10.84 -4.15 -0.73
N VAL A 16 -11.90 -4.84 -0.35
CA VAL A 16 -13.25 -4.60 -0.92
C VAL A 16 -14.25 -4.34 0.21
N LEU A 17 -14.28 -3.09 0.65
CA LEU A 17 -15.48 -2.46 1.19
C LEU A 17 -16.06 -1.61 0.05
N GLU A 18 -16.69 -2.29 -0.92
CA GLU A 18 -17.67 -1.65 -1.78
C GLU A 18 -19.04 -2.07 -1.27
N SER A 19 -19.91 -1.09 -1.07
CA SER A 19 -21.32 -1.26 -0.73
C SER A 19 -21.98 -2.17 -1.76
N PHE A 20 -22.43 -3.35 -1.34
CA PHE A 20 -23.20 -4.26 -2.18
C PHE A 20 -24.59 -3.65 -2.44
N ASN A 21 -24.82 -3.16 -3.67
CA ASN A 21 -26.16 -3.11 -4.23
C ASN A 21 -26.53 -4.51 -4.74
N GLU A 22 -27.72 -4.99 -4.37
CA GLU A 22 -28.22 -6.37 -4.49
C GLU A 22 -28.45 -6.91 -5.91
N GLN A 23 -27.79 -6.40 -6.95
CA GLN A 23 -28.00 -6.90 -8.31
C GLN A 23 -26.70 -7.27 -9.03
N GLY A 24 -26.38 -8.56 -8.98
CA GLY A 24 -26.00 -9.27 -10.20
C GLY A 24 -24.57 -9.79 -10.34
N LEU A 25 -24.23 -10.87 -9.62
CA LEU A 25 -23.40 -11.96 -10.17
C LEU A 25 -23.94 -13.28 -9.61
N GLN A 26 -24.98 -13.80 -10.25
CA GLN A 26 -25.51 -15.13 -9.93
C GLN A 26 -24.47 -16.19 -10.31
N LEU A 27 -23.70 -16.65 -9.31
CA LEU A 27 -23.08 -17.96 -9.35
C LEU A 27 -24.21 -18.98 -9.33
N LYS A 28 -24.38 -19.73 -10.43
CA LYS A 28 -25.29 -20.87 -10.46
C LYS A 28 -24.93 -21.83 -9.32
N SER A 29 -25.92 -22.10 -8.48
CA SER A 29 -25.98 -23.08 -7.38
C SER A 29 -25.09 -22.87 -6.14
N VAL A 30 -25.20 -21.74 -5.45
CA VAL A 30 -24.80 -21.67 -4.02
C VAL A 30 -26.03 -21.32 -3.17
N ARG A 31 -26.51 -22.30 -2.38
CA ARG A 31 -27.56 -22.07 -1.39
C ARG A 31 -26.97 -21.29 -0.21
N HIS A 32 -27.51 -20.12 0.08
CA HIS A 32 -27.16 -19.33 1.26
C HIS A 32 -27.99 -19.79 2.47
N LEU A 33 -27.33 -20.06 3.60
CA LEU A 33 -28.00 -20.47 4.85
C LEU A 33 -28.49 -19.26 5.65
N SER A 34 -29.73 -19.38 6.15
CA SER A 34 -30.39 -18.46 7.07
C SER A 34 -29.76 -18.44 8.47
N THR A 35 -30.06 -17.41 9.26
CA THR A 35 -29.54 -17.23 10.63
C THR A 35 -29.98 -18.37 11.57
N GLU A 36 -31.19 -18.92 11.38
CA GLU A 36 -31.69 -20.05 12.17
C GLU A 36 -31.04 -21.39 11.80
N GLU A 37 -30.72 -21.61 10.52
CA GLU A 37 -29.98 -22.80 10.08
C GLU A 37 -28.54 -22.81 10.64
N ARG A 38 -27.93 -21.62 10.80
CA ARG A 38 -26.59 -21.48 11.43
C ARG A 38 -26.59 -21.86 12.91
N ALA A 39 -27.67 -21.58 13.64
CA ALA A 39 -27.78 -21.88 15.06
C ALA A 39 -27.91 -23.39 15.35
N LYS A 40 -28.36 -24.19 14.37
CA LYS A 40 -28.60 -25.63 14.51
C LYS A 40 -27.40 -26.51 14.14
N MET A 41 -26.35 -25.97 13.51
CA MET A 41 -25.15 -26.74 13.20
C MET A 41 -24.25 -26.91 14.45
N LYS A 42 -24.29 -28.10 15.06
CA LYS A 42 -23.28 -28.50 16.05
C LYS A 42 -21.92 -28.62 15.36
N ARG A 43 -20.92 -27.86 15.82
CA ARG A 43 -19.53 -27.97 15.33
C ARG A 43 -19.00 -29.38 15.62
N ALA A 44 -18.91 -30.22 14.60
CA ALA A 44 -18.17 -31.46 14.71
C ALA A 44 -16.67 -31.14 14.83
N PRO A 45 -15.94 -31.71 15.80
CA PRO A 45 -14.52 -31.48 15.95
C PRO A 45 -13.75 -31.99 14.71
N PHE A 46 -12.71 -31.25 14.31
CA PHE A 46 -11.81 -31.68 13.24
C PHE A 46 -11.19 -33.05 13.57
N PRO A 47 -11.18 -34.01 12.63
CA PRO A 47 -10.58 -35.31 12.89
C PRO A 47 -9.08 -35.14 13.15
N LYS A 48 -8.62 -35.55 14.33
CA LYS A 48 -7.19 -35.64 14.63
C LYS A 48 -6.63 -36.86 13.90
N GLY A 49 -5.68 -36.61 12.99
CA GLY A 49 -4.59 -37.50 12.54
C GLY A 49 -4.90 -38.98 12.29
N GLY A 50 -4.74 -39.39 11.03
CA GLY A 50 -4.64 -40.80 10.63
C GLY A 50 -5.68 -41.18 9.60
N VAL A 51 -5.48 -40.81 8.33
CA VAL A 51 -6.37 -41.25 7.25
C VAL A 51 -5.62 -42.27 6.40
N LYS A 52 -5.93 -43.57 6.59
CA LYS A 52 -5.73 -44.59 5.55
C LYS A 52 -6.52 -44.19 4.31
N GLN A 53 -5.92 -44.36 3.14
CA GLN A 53 -6.33 -43.90 1.81
C GLN A 53 -7.66 -44.53 1.28
N GLU A 54 -8.77 -44.40 2.00
CA GLU A 54 -10.10 -44.80 1.52
C GLU A 54 -11.08 -43.61 1.51
N LYS A 55 -10.74 -42.46 0.91
CA LYS A 55 -11.65 -41.29 0.92
C LYS A 55 -11.72 -40.43 -0.34
N HIS A 56 -11.32 -40.92 -1.51
CA HIS A 56 -11.37 -40.06 -2.71
C HIS A 56 -12.79 -39.75 -3.20
N ASN A 57 -13.74 -40.69 -3.08
CA ASN A 57 -15.14 -40.46 -3.46
C ASN A 57 -15.93 -39.69 -2.39
N GLN A 58 -15.73 -39.97 -1.10
CA GLN A 58 -16.39 -39.24 -0.01
C GLN A 58 -16.00 -37.75 0.03
N LEU A 59 -14.75 -37.40 -0.30
CA LEU A 59 -14.31 -36.01 -0.38
C LEU A 59 -15.02 -35.24 -1.50
N LYS A 60 -15.26 -35.87 -2.66
CA LYS A 60 -16.01 -35.23 -3.75
C LYS A 60 -17.46 -34.96 -3.35
N THR A 61 -18.11 -35.90 -2.67
CA THR A 61 -19.48 -35.73 -2.17
C THR A 61 -19.56 -34.65 -1.10
N LEU A 62 -18.64 -34.63 -0.14
CA LEU A 62 -18.57 -33.60 0.90
C LEU A 62 -18.31 -32.19 0.35
N VAL A 63 -17.56 -32.07 -0.74
CA VAL A 63 -17.35 -30.78 -1.44
C VAL A 63 -18.60 -30.38 -2.22
N ALA A 64 -19.30 -31.32 -2.87
CA ALA A 64 -20.55 -31.05 -3.57
C ALA A 64 -21.67 -30.57 -2.61
N ASP A 65 -21.69 -31.10 -1.39
CA ASP A 65 -22.64 -30.72 -0.34
C ASP A 65 -22.18 -29.53 0.51
N SER A 66 -20.97 -28.99 0.25
CA SER A 66 -20.43 -27.89 1.05
C SER A 66 -21.02 -26.54 0.63
N THR A 67 -21.58 -25.82 1.60
CA THR A 67 -22.06 -24.44 1.42
C THR A 67 -21.00 -23.46 1.91
N VAL A 68 -20.69 -22.45 1.10
CA VAL A 68 -19.87 -21.31 1.57
C VAL A 68 -20.72 -20.51 2.56
N VAL A 69 -20.33 -20.52 3.82
CA VAL A 69 -20.99 -19.71 4.85
C VAL A 69 -20.69 -18.24 4.54
N ASN A 70 -21.75 -17.45 4.34
CA ASN A 70 -21.62 -16.03 4.09
C ASN A 70 -20.93 -15.34 5.28
N GLY A 71 -19.89 -14.55 5.03
CA GLY A 71 -19.02 -13.96 6.05
C GLY A 71 -17.97 -14.90 6.66
N SER A 72 -17.82 -16.14 6.16
CA SER A 72 -16.79 -17.08 6.63
C SER A 72 -15.36 -16.53 6.52
N ASN A 73 -15.07 -15.73 5.50
CA ASN A 73 -13.78 -15.05 5.35
C ASN A 73 -13.50 -14.09 6.50
N GLN A 74 -14.46 -13.23 6.86
CA GLN A 74 -14.34 -12.27 7.96
C GLN A 74 -14.20 -12.99 9.30
N LEU A 75 -14.98 -14.06 9.51
CA LEU A 75 -14.87 -14.90 10.70
C LEU A 75 -13.51 -15.59 10.79
N ALA A 76 -12.99 -16.15 9.69
CA ALA A 76 -11.67 -16.76 9.63
C ALA A 76 -10.56 -15.73 9.88
N THR A 77 -10.65 -14.54 9.27
CA THR A 77 -9.72 -13.43 9.50
C THR A 77 -9.71 -12.99 10.96
N LYS A 78 -10.88 -12.80 11.57
CA LYS A 78 -10.99 -12.47 13.00
C LYS A 78 -10.41 -13.57 13.88
N ALA A 79 -10.75 -14.82 13.60
CA ALA A 79 -10.22 -15.97 14.34
C ALA A 79 -8.69 -16.03 14.27
N PHE A 80 -8.12 -15.87 13.07
CA PHE A 80 -6.68 -15.84 12.84
C PHE A 80 -6.00 -14.69 13.58
N ALA A 81 -6.57 -13.49 13.53
CA ALA A 81 -6.07 -12.33 14.25
C ALA A 81 -6.22 -12.44 15.78
N SER A 82 -7.16 -13.25 16.27
CA SER A 82 -7.36 -13.48 17.71
C SER A 82 -6.49 -14.61 18.28
N ASP A 83 -5.98 -15.49 17.43
CA ASP A 83 -5.18 -16.63 17.86
C ASP A 83 -3.75 -16.18 18.25
N PRO A 84 -3.32 -16.34 19.52
CA PRO A 84 -1.98 -15.94 19.97
C PRO A 84 -0.83 -16.63 19.22
N LYS A 85 -1.11 -17.78 18.60
CA LYS A 85 -0.13 -18.49 17.77
C LYS A 85 0.22 -17.68 16.52
N PHE A 86 -0.75 -17.00 15.94
CA PHE A 86 -0.60 -16.27 14.67
C PHE A 86 -0.53 -14.76 14.85
N ASN A 87 -1.16 -14.22 15.89
CA ASN A 87 -1.10 -12.80 16.20
C ASN A 87 0.22 -12.45 16.89
N LYS A 88 1.06 -11.71 16.18
CA LYS A 88 2.35 -11.20 16.59
C LYS A 88 2.33 -9.69 16.81
N ASN A 89 1.17 -9.04 16.76
CA ASN A 89 1.06 -7.63 17.07
C ASN A 89 1.40 -7.38 18.53
N ASN A 90 2.33 -6.46 18.79
CA ASN A 90 2.50 -5.91 20.13
C ASN A 90 1.49 -4.78 20.34
N THR A 91 0.40 -5.05 21.04
CA THR A 91 -0.71 -4.09 21.23
C THR A 91 -0.56 -3.21 22.47
N GLN A 92 0.60 -3.21 23.13
CA GLN A 92 0.87 -2.31 24.25
C GLN A 92 1.16 -0.90 23.72
N LYS A 93 0.10 -0.20 23.30
CA LYS A 93 0.18 1.19 22.85
C LYS A 93 0.11 2.11 24.07
N PRO A 94 1.10 2.99 24.30
CA PRO A 94 1.07 3.91 25.44
C PRO A 94 -0.09 4.89 25.27
N VAL A 95 -0.74 5.25 26.37
CA VAL A 95 -1.81 6.28 26.36
C VAL A 95 -1.23 7.64 25.96
N ALA A 96 0.01 7.93 26.35
CA ALA A 96 0.68 9.19 26.04
C ALA A 96 1.16 9.25 24.57
N ILE A 97 0.90 10.39 23.92
CA ILE A 97 1.39 10.70 22.58
C ILE A 97 2.92 10.83 22.60
N ASN A 98 3.60 10.32 21.58
CA ASN A 98 5.05 10.51 21.42
C ASN A 98 5.37 11.96 20.99
N THR A 99 5.46 12.87 21.96
CA THR A 99 5.63 14.31 21.71
C THR A 99 6.91 14.65 20.96
N LYS A 100 8.00 13.88 21.17
CA LYS A 100 9.27 14.08 20.46
C LYS A 100 9.10 13.80 18.97
N LEU A 101 8.44 12.68 18.62
CA LEU A 101 8.10 12.35 17.24
C LEU A 101 7.21 13.44 16.62
N MET A 102 6.15 13.87 17.32
CA MET A 102 5.22 14.87 16.81
C MET A 102 5.92 16.20 16.49
N ARG A 103 6.83 16.65 17.37
CA ARG A 103 7.64 17.85 17.15
C ARG A 103 8.56 17.72 15.94
N SER A 104 9.15 16.55 15.69
CA SER A 104 9.95 16.32 14.50
C SER A 104 9.12 16.36 13.22
N LEU A 105 7.96 15.69 13.20
CA LEU A 105 7.05 15.72 12.04
C LEU A 105 6.53 17.14 11.77
N GLU A 106 6.24 17.92 12.80
CA GLU A 106 5.84 19.33 12.67
C GLU A 106 6.94 20.17 12.00
N LYS A 107 8.20 19.91 12.33
CA LYS A 107 9.37 20.56 11.72
C LYS A 107 9.70 20.06 10.32
N GLY A 108 8.89 19.16 9.74
CA GLY A 108 9.10 18.62 8.39
C GLY A 108 10.17 17.53 8.32
N ASP A 109 10.57 16.94 9.45
CA ASP A 109 11.55 15.86 9.51
C ASP A 109 10.87 14.50 9.39
N VAL A 110 10.79 13.96 8.16
CA VAL A 110 10.30 12.60 7.89
C VAL A 110 11.33 11.53 8.24
N GLY A 111 12.61 11.88 8.39
CA GLY A 111 13.70 10.96 8.68
C GLY A 111 13.54 10.24 10.02
N VAL A 112 12.79 10.84 10.95
CA VAL A 112 12.38 10.18 12.19
C VAL A 112 11.53 8.93 12.00
N LEU A 113 11.03 8.63 10.79
CA LEU A 113 10.30 7.41 10.45
C LEU A 113 11.17 6.30 9.86
N LYS A 114 12.45 6.56 9.62
CA LYS A 114 13.42 5.59 9.10
C LYS A 114 13.44 4.30 9.94
N GLY A 115 13.28 3.16 9.28
CA GLY A 115 13.34 1.83 9.88
C GLY A 115 12.16 1.51 10.79
N LYS A 116 11.13 2.36 10.87
CA LYS A 116 9.99 2.18 11.79
C LYS A 116 8.87 1.30 11.22
N GLY A 117 9.10 0.70 10.06
CA GLY A 117 8.16 -0.19 9.42
C GLY A 117 7.17 0.57 8.55
N VAL A 118 6.08 -0.10 8.22
CA VAL A 118 5.08 0.40 7.27
C VAL A 118 3.84 0.85 8.02
N ILE A 119 3.38 2.07 7.72
CA ILE A 119 2.17 2.65 8.29
C ILE A 119 0.95 1.89 7.77
N GLY A 120 0.06 1.50 8.67
CA GLY A 120 -1.27 0.98 8.38
C GLY A 120 -2.29 1.56 9.36
N GLY A 121 -3.47 0.94 9.38
CA GLY A 121 -4.57 1.38 10.24
C GLY A 121 -5.91 1.21 9.57
N ASP A 122 -6.96 1.37 10.36
CA ASP A 122 -8.33 1.34 9.86
C ASP A 122 -8.72 2.73 9.38
N SER A 123 -9.19 2.80 8.13
CA SER A 123 -9.81 4.02 7.62
C SER A 123 -11.23 4.12 8.15
N ARG A 124 -11.48 5.12 9.00
CA ARG A 124 -12.80 5.38 9.60
C ARG A 124 -13.49 6.62 9.01
N THR A 125 -12.86 7.24 8.01
CA THR A 125 -13.35 8.42 7.32
C THR A 125 -12.91 8.38 5.88
N THR A 126 -13.73 8.91 4.98
CA THR A 126 -13.35 9.17 3.59
C THR A 126 -12.88 10.61 3.39
N GLN A 127 -12.98 11.49 4.39
CA GLN A 127 -12.59 12.89 4.27
C GLN A 127 -11.07 13.03 4.14
N LEU A 128 -10.61 13.58 3.01
CA LEU A 128 -9.22 13.92 2.77
C LEU A 128 -8.84 15.20 3.51
N PRO A 129 -7.55 15.34 3.91
CA PRO A 129 -7.05 16.52 4.62
C PRO A 129 -6.80 17.73 3.71
N PHE A 130 -7.08 17.62 2.41
CA PHE A 130 -6.97 18.66 1.39
C PHE A 130 -7.93 18.38 0.23
N LYS A 131 -8.13 19.37 -0.64
CA LYS A 131 -8.68 19.15 -1.97
C LYS A 131 -7.59 18.63 -2.90
N CYS A 132 -7.95 17.70 -3.79
CA CYS A 132 -7.01 17.15 -4.75
C CYS A 132 -7.72 16.58 -5.99
N ASP A 133 -6.91 16.29 -7.00
CA ASP A 133 -7.29 15.38 -8.07
C ASP A 133 -6.78 13.98 -7.74
N ILE A 134 -7.61 12.97 -7.95
CA ILE A 134 -7.27 11.55 -7.82
C ILE A 134 -7.45 10.89 -9.17
N VAL A 135 -6.43 10.19 -9.64
CA VAL A 135 -6.47 9.41 -10.88
C VAL A 135 -6.23 7.95 -10.58
N LYS A 136 -7.02 7.08 -11.20
CA LYS A 136 -6.75 5.65 -11.31
C LYS A 136 -6.56 5.31 -12.78
N TYR A 137 -5.42 4.75 -13.13
CA TYR A 137 -5.14 4.27 -14.48
C TYR A 137 -4.62 2.85 -14.40
N ASP A 138 -5.46 1.87 -14.75
CA ASP A 138 -5.11 0.45 -14.70
C ASP A 138 -5.65 -0.33 -15.90
N LYS A 139 -5.60 -1.67 -15.82
CA LYS A 139 -6.11 -2.57 -16.86
C LYS A 139 -7.59 -2.29 -17.25
N ASN A 140 -8.37 -1.65 -16.38
CA ASN A 140 -9.78 -1.32 -16.61
C ASN A 140 -9.95 0.10 -17.18
N GLY A 141 -8.86 0.77 -17.54
CA GLY A 141 -8.86 2.09 -18.15
C GLY A 141 -8.52 3.22 -17.18
N PHE A 142 -8.79 4.45 -17.65
CA PHE A 142 -8.51 5.69 -16.94
C PHE A 142 -9.78 6.22 -16.27
N LYS A 143 -9.68 6.53 -14.97
CA LYS A 143 -10.73 7.18 -14.18
C LYS A 143 -10.09 8.31 -13.39
N SER A 144 -10.82 9.41 -13.21
CA SER A 144 -10.36 10.55 -12.45
C SER A 144 -11.49 11.23 -11.71
N ALA A 145 -11.16 11.88 -10.60
CA ALA A 145 -12.02 12.79 -9.87
C ALA A 145 -11.19 14.00 -9.49
N SER A 146 -11.71 15.21 -9.75
CA SER A 146 -10.94 16.45 -9.66
C SER A 146 -11.54 17.43 -8.64
N GLY A 147 -10.68 18.15 -7.93
CA GLY A 147 -11.07 19.14 -6.92
C GLY A 147 -11.88 18.56 -5.75
N ILE A 148 -11.71 17.26 -5.47
CA ILE A 148 -12.47 16.54 -4.44
C ILE A 148 -11.74 16.54 -3.11
N ASN A 149 -12.48 16.39 -2.02
CA ASN A 149 -11.95 16.23 -0.68
C ASN A 149 -12.40 14.89 -0.04
N GLN A 150 -12.80 13.93 -0.86
CA GLN A 150 -13.20 12.59 -0.43
C GLN A 150 -12.32 11.54 -1.08
N ALA A 151 -11.89 10.55 -0.32
CA ALA A 151 -11.08 9.46 -0.81
C ALA A 151 -11.87 8.61 -1.83
N GLN A 152 -11.23 8.31 -2.96
CA GLN A 152 -11.80 7.50 -4.03
C GLN A 152 -10.76 6.50 -4.54
N PHE A 153 -11.21 5.55 -5.37
CA PHE A 153 -10.34 4.64 -6.10
C PHE A 153 -9.42 3.77 -5.21
N GLY A 154 -9.85 3.51 -3.98
CA GLY A 154 -9.10 2.72 -2.99
C GLY A 154 -8.12 3.54 -2.14
N VAL A 155 -8.00 4.86 -2.38
CA VAL A 155 -7.32 5.77 -1.44
C VAL A 155 -8.02 5.67 -0.08
N GLN A 156 -7.23 5.68 0.99
CA GLN A 156 -7.73 5.59 2.36
C GLN A 156 -7.18 6.72 3.21
N VAL A 157 -7.96 7.14 4.20
CA VAL A 157 -7.53 8.14 5.19
C VAL A 157 -7.55 7.53 6.58
N ILE A 158 -6.40 7.54 7.25
CA ILE A 158 -6.22 7.02 8.60
C ILE A 158 -5.87 8.18 9.50
N THR A 159 -6.63 8.35 10.58
CA THR A 159 -6.35 9.40 11.58
C THR A 159 -5.27 8.94 12.55
N GLY A 160 -4.53 9.85 13.18
CA GLY A 160 -3.40 9.49 14.03
C GLY A 160 -3.72 8.52 15.17
N LYS A 161 -4.92 8.61 15.75
CA LYS A 161 -5.40 7.66 16.77
C LYS A 161 -5.53 6.23 16.23
N ASP A 162 -5.87 6.09 14.94
CA ASP A 162 -6.14 4.83 14.25
C ASP A 162 -4.89 4.28 13.54
N ILE A 163 -3.75 4.99 13.60
CA ILE A 163 -2.47 4.49 13.06
C ILE A 163 -2.05 3.22 13.80
N THR A 164 -1.78 2.18 13.02
CA THR A 164 -1.17 0.92 13.44
C THR A 164 -0.12 0.50 12.42
N SER A 165 0.50 -0.66 12.60
CA SER A 165 1.39 -1.22 11.58
C SER A 165 0.60 -1.88 10.46
N ALA A 166 1.02 -1.67 9.21
CA ALA A 166 0.52 -2.47 8.10
C ALA A 166 0.85 -3.95 8.33
N GLN A 167 -0.02 -4.84 7.83
CA GLN A 167 0.09 -6.27 8.07
C GLN A 167 0.10 -7.01 6.72
N LEU A 168 1.03 -7.96 6.56
CA LEU A 168 1.09 -8.81 5.37
C LEU A 168 -0.11 -9.77 5.34
N ILE A 169 -0.37 -10.37 6.48
CA ILE A 169 -1.56 -11.14 6.80
C ILE A 169 -2.01 -10.73 8.21
N PRO A 170 -3.29 -10.89 8.56
CA PRO A 170 -3.80 -10.52 9.88
C PRO A 170 -2.91 -11.08 11.00
N GLY A 171 -2.50 -10.22 11.94
CA GLY A 171 -1.60 -10.60 13.04
C GLY A 171 -0.10 -10.58 12.72
N THR A 172 0.32 -10.32 11.47
CA THR A 172 1.74 -10.30 11.07
C THR A 172 2.17 -8.90 10.64
N PRO A 173 2.66 -8.05 11.58
CA PRO A 173 2.97 -6.66 11.29
C PRO A 173 4.28 -6.50 10.52
N LEU A 174 4.34 -5.48 9.67
CA LEU A 174 5.54 -5.03 8.95
C LEU A 174 6.24 -3.93 9.76
N GLY A 175 6.82 -4.31 10.90
CA GLY A 175 7.38 -3.40 11.91
C GLY A 175 6.42 -3.20 13.08
N GLN A 176 6.93 -3.13 14.32
CA GLN A 176 6.09 -2.97 15.51
C GLN A 176 5.87 -1.51 15.95
N PHE A 177 6.63 -0.56 15.40
CA PHE A 177 6.67 0.80 15.93
C PHE A 177 5.28 1.46 15.98
N PHE A 178 4.49 1.33 14.92
CA PHE A 178 3.17 1.97 14.83
C PHE A 178 2.11 1.29 15.72
N ASN A 179 2.31 0.02 16.10
CA ASN A 179 1.49 -0.65 17.10
C ASN A 179 1.81 -0.19 18.54
N THR A 180 3.05 0.22 18.80
CA THR A 180 3.55 0.56 20.15
C THR A 180 3.76 2.06 20.38
N ASN A 181 3.38 2.92 19.42
CA ASN A 181 3.51 4.37 19.55
C ASN A 181 2.19 5.08 19.24
N SER A 182 1.81 6.02 20.11
CA SER A 182 0.64 6.88 19.91
C SER A 182 0.97 8.16 19.15
N PHE A 183 0.10 8.49 18.21
CA PHE A 183 0.16 9.69 17.37
C PHE A 183 -0.98 10.63 17.75
N SER A 184 -0.76 11.94 17.58
CA SER A 184 -1.82 12.93 17.75
C SER A 184 -2.93 12.71 16.71
N GLY A 185 -4.18 12.95 17.08
CA GLY A 185 -5.31 12.94 16.15
C GLY A 185 -5.21 13.96 15.02
N GLU A 186 -4.33 14.96 15.16
CA GLU A 186 -4.01 15.96 14.13
C GLU A 186 -3.14 15.39 12.99
N VAL A 187 -2.50 14.24 13.20
CA VAL A 187 -1.79 13.54 12.12
C VAL A 187 -2.81 12.82 11.26
N SER A 188 -2.72 13.00 9.94
CA SER A 188 -3.51 12.24 8.98
C SER A 188 -2.58 11.45 8.07
N VAL A 189 -2.94 10.22 7.75
CA VAL A 189 -2.24 9.40 6.76
C VAL A 189 -3.17 9.22 5.56
N VAL A 190 -2.72 9.62 4.38
CA VAL A 190 -3.37 9.33 3.10
C VAL A 190 -2.63 8.15 2.47
N TYR A 191 -3.26 6.99 2.47
CA TYR A 191 -2.72 5.80 1.84
C TYR A 191 -3.12 5.75 0.35
N ILE A 192 -2.14 5.59 -0.53
CA ILE A 192 -2.34 5.47 -1.98
C ILE A 192 -2.03 4.03 -2.42
N PRO A 193 -3.02 3.25 -2.86
CA PRO A 193 -2.76 1.92 -3.41
C PRO A 193 -2.26 1.99 -4.85
N ASN A 194 -1.57 0.95 -5.32
CA ASN A 194 -1.36 0.75 -6.75
C ASN A 194 -2.63 0.23 -7.46
N GLY A 195 -2.63 0.22 -8.79
CA GLY A 195 -3.70 -0.38 -9.60
C GLY A 195 -3.52 -1.87 -9.84
N ASP A 196 -4.55 -2.52 -10.39
CA ASP A 196 -4.46 -3.90 -10.89
C ASP A 196 -3.79 -3.90 -12.27
N ARG A 197 -2.45 -3.84 -12.28
CA ARG A 197 -1.60 -3.48 -13.44
C ARG A 197 -1.81 -2.03 -13.83
N GLY A 198 -1.35 -1.15 -12.96
CA GLY A 198 -1.51 0.27 -13.15
C GLY A 198 -1.21 1.05 -11.90
N LEU A 199 -1.71 2.28 -11.88
CA LEU A 199 -1.40 3.27 -10.88
C LEU A 199 -2.63 3.92 -10.27
N THR A 200 -2.43 4.44 -9.07
CA THR A 200 -3.23 5.53 -8.52
C THR A 200 -2.30 6.74 -8.34
N ALA A 201 -2.83 7.93 -8.61
CA ALA A 201 -2.09 9.18 -8.45
C ALA A 201 -2.93 10.23 -7.73
N LEU A 202 -2.24 11.13 -7.03
CA LEU A 202 -2.78 12.35 -6.44
C LEU A 202 -2.07 13.56 -7.04
N LYS A 203 -2.83 14.62 -7.31
CA LYS A 203 -2.32 15.98 -7.53
C LYS A 203 -2.96 16.90 -6.50
N VAL A 204 -2.14 17.60 -5.72
CA VAL A 204 -2.58 18.50 -4.65
C VAL A 204 -1.99 19.88 -4.93
N ALA A 205 -2.84 20.90 -5.03
CA ALA A 205 -2.36 22.27 -5.10
C ALA A 205 -1.71 22.64 -3.77
N LEU A 206 -0.53 23.26 -3.80
CA LEU A 206 0.18 23.66 -2.59
C LEU A 206 -0.62 24.67 -1.76
N SER A 207 -1.49 25.45 -2.41
CA SER A 207 -2.43 26.37 -1.76
C SER A 207 -3.55 25.68 -0.96
N ASP A 208 -3.88 24.42 -1.26
CA ASP A 208 -4.90 23.65 -0.54
C ASP A 208 -4.35 22.97 0.73
N ILE A 209 -3.05 23.11 1.01
CA ILE A 209 -2.41 22.56 2.22
C ILE A 209 -2.65 23.52 3.39
N GLU A 210 -3.63 23.20 4.22
CA GLU A 210 -3.99 24.00 5.40
C GLU A 210 -2.84 24.15 6.41
N LYS A 211 -2.83 25.30 7.11
CA LYS A 211 -1.90 25.58 8.20
C LYS A 211 -2.08 24.58 9.35
N ASN A 212 -0.99 24.32 10.06
CA ASN A 212 -0.90 23.47 11.26
C ASN A 212 -1.33 22.01 11.04
N LYS A 213 -1.29 21.53 9.79
CA LYS A 213 -1.52 20.12 9.46
C LYS A 213 -0.21 19.34 9.34
N LYS A 214 -0.29 18.06 9.70
CA LYS A 214 0.78 17.07 9.57
C LYS A 214 0.20 15.89 8.79
N ILE A 215 0.53 15.79 7.52
CA ILE A 215 -0.04 14.78 6.63
C ILE A 215 1.08 13.87 6.17
N LEU A 216 0.87 12.57 6.31
CA LEU A 216 1.74 11.53 5.76
C LEU A 216 1.04 10.93 4.55
N VAL A 217 1.65 10.99 3.37
CA VAL A 217 1.18 10.27 2.19
C VAL A 217 2.00 9.00 2.08
N SER A 218 1.37 7.84 2.15
CA SER A 218 2.05 6.53 2.18
C SER A 218 1.62 5.66 1.02
N SER A 219 2.59 5.02 0.38
CA SER A 219 2.35 3.95 -0.60
C SER A 219 2.17 2.57 0.06
N GLY A 220 2.26 2.49 1.40
CA GLY A 220 2.30 1.24 2.15
C GLY A 220 3.52 0.39 1.82
N ALA A 221 3.34 -0.94 1.88
CA ALA A 221 4.43 -1.89 1.71
C ALA A 221 4.77 -2.08 0.23
N LEU A 222 6.01 -1.76 -0.15
CA LEU A 222 6.50 -1.94 -1.51
C LEU A 222 7.22 -3.29 -1.63
N SER A 223 6.72 -4.12 -2.56
CA SER A 223 7.25 -5.47 -2.83
C SER A 223 7.31 -5.78 -4.33
N GLY A 224 7.73 -4.81 -5.14
CA GLY A 224 7.73 -4.87 -6.62
C GLY A 224 7.05 -3.67 -7.30
N CYS A 225 6.41 -2.80 -6.52
CA CYS A 225 5.81 -1.55 -6.98
C CYS A 225 6.84 -0.42 -7.11
N THR A 226 6.46 0.63 -7.83
CA THR A 226 7.22 1.89 -7.93
C THR A 226 6.36 3.02 -7.37
N SER A 227 6.96 3.87 -6.54
CA SER A 227 6.33 5.08 -6.02
C SER A 227 7.12 6.31 -6.45
N VAL A 228 6.40 7.38 -6.77
CA VAL A 228 6.98 8.66 -7.19
C VAL A 228 6.31 9.78 -6.42
N THR A 229 7.10 10.65 -5.78
CA THR A 229 6.64 11.97 -5.33
C THR A 229 7.37 13.03 -6.14
N ALA A 230 6.62 13.94 -6.76
CA ALA A 230 7.17 15.03 -7.56
C ALA A 230 6.52 16.35 -7.17
N MET A 231 7.21 17.46 -7.38
CA MET A 231 6.67 18.79 -7.08
C MET A 231 7.08 19.78 -8.18
N ASP A 232 6.12 20.53 -8.69
CA ASP A 232 6.37 21.71 -9.52
C ASP A 232 6.30 22.99 -8.66
N LYS A 233 5.97 24.14 -9.24
CA LYS A 233 5.84 25.41 -8.49
C LYS A 233 4.55 25.52 -7.69
N GLU A 234 3.50 24.83 -8.12
CA GLU A 234 2.12 25.03 -7.67
C GLU A 234 1.52 23.76 -7.08
N ASN A 235 2.05 22.58 -7.40
CA ASN A 235 1.42 21.30 -7.12
C ASN A 235 2.43 20.27 -6.59
N LEU A 236 1.93 19.44 -5.67
CA LEU A 236 2.53 18.17 -5.26
C LEU A 236 1.84 17.02 -6.02
N TYR A 237 2.63 16.09 -6.51
CA TYR A 237 2.15 14.89 -7.19
C TYR A 237 2.67 13.65 -6.48
N VAL A 238 1.81 12.65 -6.29
CA VAL A 238 2.21 11.35 -5.75
C VAL A 238 1.61 10.25 -6.60
N PHE A 239 2.44 9.32 -7.06
CA PHE A 239 2.05 8.19 -7.90
C PHE A 239 2.47 6.90 -7.22
N HIS A 240 1.60 5.89 -7.26
CA HIS A 240 1.93 4.53 -6.87
C HIS A 240 1.50 3.56 -7.96
N VAL A 241 2.46 2.90 -8.60
CA VAL A 241 2.24 2.01 -9.74
C VAL A 241 2.74 0.59 -9.45
N GLY A 242 2.01 -0.40 -9.93
CA GLY A 242 2.36 -1.80 -9.72
C GLY A 242 1.30 -2.75 -10.27
N LYS A 243 1.45 -4.02 -9.93
CA LYS A 243 0.45 -5.05 -10.19
C LYS A 243 0.19 -5.86 -8.92
N SER A 244 -0.97 -6.51 -8.88
CA SER A 244 -1.27 -7.45 -7.81
C SER A 244 -0.20 -8.54 -7.73
N GLY A 245 0.18 -8.96 -6.51
CA GLY A 245 1.19 -10.00 -6.29
C GLY A 245 0.86 -11.34 -6.94
N ASN A 246 -0.44 -11.61 -7.16
CA ASN A 246 -0.92 -12.83 -7.80
C ASN A 246 -1.06 -12.73 -9.33
N ASP A 247 -0.73 -11.57 -9.92
CA ASP A 247 -0.82 -11.36 -11.36
C ASP A 247 0.40 -11.98 -12.06
N THR A 248 0.17 -12.97 -12.92
CA THR A 248 1.20 -13.70 -13.67
C THR A 248 1.38 -13.21 -15.10
N SER A 249 0.74 -12.10 -15.48
CA SER A 249 0.89 -11.53 -16.83
C SER A 249 2.31 -11.00 -17.06
N PRO A 250 2.73 -10.82 -18.33
CA PRO A 250 4.05 -10.29 -18.66
C PRO A 250 4.24 -8.80 -18.34
N TRP A 251 3.22 -8.12 -17.80
CA TRP A 251 3.29 -6.70 -17.44
C TRP A 251 4.34 -6.46 -16.35
N LYS A 252 5.22 -5.48 -16.55
CA LYS A 252 6.33 -5.16 -15.64
C LYS A 252 6.25 -3.73 -15.12
N THR A 253 6.40 -3.57 -13.81
CA THR A 253 6.34 -2.25 -13.15
C THR A 253 7.43 -1.29 -13.65
N ASN A 254 8.66 -1.78 -13.84
CA ASN A 254 9.80 -0.97 -14.31
C ASN A 254 9.71 -0.61 -15.81
N LYS A 255 8.82 -1.24 -16.56
CA LYS A 255 8.61 -1.00 -18.00
C LYS A 255 7.27 -0.32 -18.24
N ASP A 256 6.20 -1.12 -18.23
CA ASP A 256 4.83 -0.69 -18.49
C ASP A 256 4.36 0.28 -17.40
N GLY A 257 4.66 0.00 -16.14
CA GLY A 257 4.32 0.88 -15.02
C GLY A 257 5.02 2.24 -15.11
N ALA A 258 6.31 2.27 -15.43
CA ALA A 258 7.06 3.51 -15.60
C ALA A 258 6.50 4.37 -16.75
N ALA A 259 6.17 3.74 -17.89
CA ALA A 259 5.51 4.40 -19.01
C ALA A 259 4.14 4.97 -18.61
N MET A 260 3.33 4.22 -17.84
CA MET A 260 2.03 4.69 -17.34
C MET A 260 2.16 5.88 -16.39
N VAL A 261 3.16 5.88 -15.49
CA VAL A 261 3.42 7.03 -14.61
C VAL A 261 3.75 8.27 -15.43
N LYS A 262 4.64 8.15 -16.42
CA LYS A 262 4.97 9.26 -17.33
C LYS A 262 3.72 9.81 -18.03
N GLN A 263 2.93 8.94 -18.66
CA GLN A 263 1.68 9.34 -19.35
C GLN A 263 0.69 10.04 -18.40
N CYS A 264 0.56 9.54 -17.17
CA CYS A 264 -0.31 10.16 -16.17
C CYS A 264 0.23 11.51 -15.71
N ALA A 265 1.54 11.62 -15.51
CA ALA A 265 2.19 12.86 -15.09
C ALA A 265 2.09 13.95 -16.18
N GLU A 266 2.23 13.58 -17.47
CA GLU A 266 2.01 14.49 -18.61
C GLU A 266 0.59 15.05 -18.60
N LYS A 267 -0.42 14.19 -18.36
CA LYS A 267 -1.82 14.61 -18.26
C LYS A 267 -2.09 15.52 -17.06
N LEU A 268 -1.51 15.22 -15.89
CA LEU A 268 -1.78 15.97 -14.66
C LEU A 268 -1.04 17.30 -14.56
N SER A 269 0.20 17.36 -15.07
CA SER A 269 1.02 18.57 -15.04
C SER A 269 0.77 19.47 -16.26
N GLY A 270 0.25 18.93 -17.37
CA GLY A 270 0.18 19.64 -18.65
C GLY A 270 1.54 19.81 -19.34
N ALA A 271 2.63 19.38 -18.71
CA ALA A 271 3.96 19.41 -19.29
C ALA A 271 4.18 18.18 -20.18
N SER A 272 4.33 18.40 -21.48
CA SER A 272 4.78 17.38 -22.43
C SER A 272 6.30 17.44 -22.58
N SER A 273 6.95 16.28 -22.66
CA SER A 273 8.37 16.20 -22.98
C SER A 273 8.60 15.18 -24.08
N GLN A 274 9.06 15.68 -25.23
CA GLN A 274 9.66 14.82 -26.25
C GLN A 274 10.98 14.29 -25.69
N ILE A 275 11.08 12.97 -25.57
CA ILE A 275 12.32 12.29 -25.20
C ILE A 275 12.84 11.65 -26.48
N SER A 276 13.98 12.14 -26.95
CA SER A 276 14.68 11.64 -28.12
C SER A 276 15.64 10.52 -27.73
N GLY A 277 15.64 9.42 -28.47
CA GLY A 277 16.59 8.31 -28.32
C GLY A 277 16.00 7.06 -27.65
N ALA A 278 16.65 5.92 -27.88
CA ALA A 278 16.28 4.65 -27.28
C ALA A 278 16.81 4.55 -25.84
N VAL A 279 15.94 4.79 -24.87
CA VAL A 279 16.19 4.58 -23.43
C VAL A 279 15.15 3.65 -22.83
N SER A 280 15.44 3.04 -21.69
CA SER A 280 14.43 2.26 -20.95
C SER A 280 13.30 3.17 -20.48
N GLU A 281 12.12 2.60 -20.26
CA GLU A 281 10.92 3.32 -19.84
C GLU A 281 11.11 3.96 -18.44
N LEU A 282 11.85 3.31 -17.54
CA LEU A 282 12.23 3.89 -16.26
C LEU A 282 13.18 5.08 -16.41
N GLN A 283 14.17 5.00 -17.30
CA GLN A 283 15.02 6.16 -17.60
C GLN A 283 14.23 7.28 -18.28
N SER A 284 13.29 6.94 -19.17
CA SER A 284 12.38 7.90 -19.81
C SER A 284 11.52 8.64 -18.78
N LEU A 285 11.01 7.93 -17.76
CA LEU A 285 10.31 8.56 -16.64
C LEU A 285 11.22 9.53 -15.87
N VAL A 286 12.47 9.13 -15.58
CA VAL A 286 13.45 10.00 -14.90
C VAL A 286 13.74 11.25 -15.71
N ASP A 287 13.97 11.10 -17.01
CA ASP A 287 14.28 12.22 -17.92
C ASP A 287 13.08 13.16 -18.03
N TYR A 288 11.86 12.62 -18.08
CA TYR A 288 10.62 13.40 -18.02
C TYR A 288 10.54 14.22 -16.72
N CYS A 289 10.68 13.55 -15.57
CA CYS A 289 10.61 14.20 -14.26
C CYS A 289 11.66 15.31 -14.10
N SER A 290 12.84 15.13 -14.69
CA SER A 290 13.90 16.13 -14.62
C SER A 290 13.55 17.46 -15.32
N LYS A 291 12.65 17.41 -16.29
CA LYS A 291 12.19 18.58 -17.05
C LYS A 291 10.88 19.15 -16.53
N ALA A 292 9.97 18.28 -16.08
CA ALA A 292 8.62 18.66 -15.67
C ALA A 292 8.54 19.17 -14.23
N PHE A 293 9.45 18.75 -13.34
CA PHE A 293 9.34 19.01 -11.90
C PHE A 293 10.59 19.66 -11.31
N ASN A 294 10.39 20.45 -10.26
CA ASN A 294 11.45 21.13 -9.52
C ASN A 294 12.27 20.14 -8.68
N GLN A 295 11.59 19.17 -8.07
CA GLN A 295 12.18 18.08 -7.29
C GLN A 295 11.33 16.82 -7.46
N THR A 296 11.98 15.66 -7.53
CA THR A 296 11.33 14.35 -7.61
C THR A 296 12.05 13.33 -6.74
N ALA A 297 11.30 12.45 -6.09
CA ALA A 297 11.74 11.21 -5.47
C ALA A 297 11.08 10.03 -6.19
N ILE A 298 11.87 9.05 -6.66
CA ILE A 298 11.39 7.82 -7.31
C ILE A 298 11.96 6.64 -6.53
N GLN A 299 11.10 5.84 -5.93
CA GLN A 299 11.46 4.58 -5.29
C GLN A 299 10.95 3.41 -6.11
N TYR A 300 11.84 2.50 -6.53
CA TYR A 300 11.50 1.40 -7.43
C TYR A 300 12.18 0.09 -7.04
N CYS A 301 11.61 -1.03 -7.52
CA CYS A 301 12.19 -2.36 -7.35
C CYS A 301 13.13 -2.66 -8.51
N GLY A 302 14.44 -2.52 -8.30
CA GLY A 302 15.46 -2.78 -9.30
C GLY A 302 15.71 -4.27 -9.54
N HIS A 303 16.10 -4.58 -10.76
CA HIS A 303 16.54 -5.89 -11.26
C HIS A 303 17.91 -5.78 -11.96
N GLY A 304 18.70 -4.75 -11.63
CA GLY A 304 20.02 -4.47 -12.20
C GLY A 304 20.06 -3.31 -13.19
N GLU A 305 18.99 -2.51 -13.28
CA GLU A 305 18.94 -1.33 -14.13
C GLU A 305 19.97 -0.28 -13.70
N LYS A 306 20.64 0.33 -14.68
CA LYS A 306 21.53 1.47 -14.44
C LYS A 306 20.79 2.74 -14.80
N ILE A 307 20.28 3.44 -13.79
CA ILE A 307 19.52 4.67 -13.95
C ILE A 307 20.41 5.88 -13.70
N LYS A 308 20.49 6.79 -14.68
CA LYS A 308 21.18 8.07 -14.55
C LYS A 308 20.21 9.06 -13.91
N SER A 309 20.61 9.65 -12.78
CA SER A 309 19.77 10.56 -12.00
C SER A 309 20.24 12.01 -12.18
N PRO A 310 19.46 12.87 -12.85
CA PRO A 310 19.70 14.32 -12.85
C PRO A 310 19.62 14.92 -11.44
N LYS A 311 20.18 16.12 -11.22
CA LYS A 311 20.30 16.73 -9.88
C LYS A 311 18.97 16.89 -9.14
N ASN A 312 17.87 17.16 -9.86
CA ASN A 312 16.54 17.37 -9.30
C ASN A 312 15.68 16.08 -9.24
N VAL A 313 16.21 14.94 -9.68
CA VAL A 313 15.52 13.66 -9.60
C VAL A 313 16.32 12.75 -8.68
N ASN A 314 15.67 12.21 -7.66
CA ASN A 314 16.26 11.34 -6.68
C ASN A 314 15.70 9.93 -6.88
N VAL A 315 16.48 9.05 -7.48
CA VAL A 315 16.12 7.63 -7.60
C VAL A 315 16.63 6.81 -6.41
N PHE A 316 15.86 5.82 -5.99
CA PHE A 316 16.18 4.89 -4.91
C PHE A 316 15.71 3.47 -5.28
N ASP A 317 16.66 2.55 -5.45
CA ASP A 317 16.39 1.13 -5.67
C ASP A 317 16.31 0.41 -4.32
N TYR A 318 15.10 -0.02 -3.92
CA TYR A 318 14.92 -0.72 -2.65
C TYR A 318 15.12 -2.24 -2.77
N ASN A 319 15.47 -2.75 -3.95
CA ASN A 319 15.72 -4.17 -4.19
C ASN A 319 17.18 -4.48 -4.53
N THR A 320 18.10 -3.53 -4.31
CA THR A 320 19.54 -3.78 -4.42
C THR A 320 19.91 -5.03 -3.61
N PRO A 321 20.71 -5.98 -4.13
CA PRO A 321 21.01 -7.24 -3.45
C PRO A 321 21.60 -7.04 -2.06
N GLN A 322 21.07 -7.75 -1.06
CA GLN A 322 21.53 -7.70 0.33
C GLN A 322 21.88 -9.10 0.84
N LYS A 323 23.06 -9.22 1.48
CA LYS A 323 23.48 -10.49 2.09
C LYS A 323 22.69 -10.74 3.38
N ASN A 324 22.21 -11.98 3.57
CA ASN A 324 21.60 -12.47 4.81
C ASN A 324 20.35 -11.71 5.31
N LYS A 325 19.65 -10.98 4.44
CA LYS A 325 18.42 -10.23 4.78
C LYS A 325 17.29 -10.58 3.79
N PRO A 326 16.67 -11.77 3.91
CA PRO A 326 15.70 -12.26 2.93
C PRO A 326 14.31 -11.60 3.07
N PHE A 327 13.93 -11.16 4.26
CA PHE A 327 12.64 -10.52 4.51
C PHE A 327 12.82 -9.01 4.48
N ARG A 328 12.55 -8.41 3.31
CA ARG A 328 12.70 -6.98 3.07
C ARG A 328 11.41 -6.38 2.57
N VAL A 329 11.22 -5.10 2.86
CA VAL A 329 10.08 -4.31 2.40
C VAL A 329 10.54 -2.89 2.10
N GLY A 330 10.13 -2.37 0.95
CA GLY A 330 10.30 -0.95 0.67
C GLY A 330 9.20 -0.12 1.34
N ASN A 331 9.52 1.10 1.75
CA ASN A 331 8.55 2.04 2.29
C ASN A 331 8.79 3.44 1.72
N HIS A 332 7.75 4.00 1.13
CA HIS A 332 7.76 5.34 0.55
C HIS A 332 6.72 6.21 1.25
N VAL A 333 7.18 7.20 2.00
CA VAL A 333 6.34 8.09 2.81
C VAL A 333 6.74 9.54 2.58
N THR A 334 5.78 10.34 2.13
CA THR A 334 5.93 11.80 2.03
C THR A 334 5.28 12.46 3.24
N LEU A 335 6.04 13.27 3.97
CA LEU A 335 5.53 14.18 4.98
C LEU A 335 5.25 15.53 4.34
N ILE A 336 4.05 16.04 4.60
CA ILE A 336 3.63 17.39 4.33
C ILE A 336 3.34 18.04 5.69
N SER A 337 4.13 19.03 6.07
CA SER A 337 3.86 19.83 7.26
C SER A 337 3.74 21.30 6.89
N ASN A 338 2.72 21.98 7.42
CA ASN A 338 2.57 23.42 7.25
C ASN A 338 2.64 24.08 8.63
N SER A 339 3.83 24.53 9.02
CA SER A 339 4.06 25.13 10.33
C SER A 339 4.08 26.65 10.18
N ASN A 340 3.05 27.31 10.71
CA ASN A 340 2.87 28.76 10.64
C ASN A 340 2.90 29.35 9.21
N GLY A 341 2.32 28.63 8.24
CA GLY A 341 2.29 29.07 6.83
C GLY A 341 3.52 28.68 6.02
N LYS A 342 4.55 28.10 6.65
CA LYS A 342 5.69 27.53 5.95
C LYS A 342 5.44 26.03 5.68
N ILE A 343 5.21 25.71 4.42
CA ILE A 343 5.07 24.35 3.93
C ILE A 343 6.48 23.72 3.87
N ASN A 344 6.63 22.54 4.47
CA ASN A 344 7.80 21.68 4.33
C ASN A 344 7.32 20.34 3.76
N ILE A 345 7.97 19.87 2.71
CA ILE A 345 7.62 18.60 2.07
C ILE A 345 8.89 17.77 1.95
N SER A 346 8.87 16.57 2.54
CA SER A 346 9.99 15.65 2.45
C SER A 346 9.52 14.21 2.28
N THR A 347 10.24 13.44 1.48
CA THR A 347 9.94 12.03 1.20
C THR A 347 11.04 11.14 1.76
N LEU A 348 10.65 10.16 2.57
CA LEU A 348 11.49 9.04 2.97
C LEU A 348 11.28 7.89 1.98
N CYS A 349 12.36 7.52 1.30
CA CYS A 349 12.49 6.24 0.61
C CYS A 349 13.31 5.30 1.49
N ASP A 350 12.75 4.17 1.89
CA ASP A 350 13.40 3.22 2.81
C ASP A 350 13.38 1.81 2.25
N ASP A 351 14.47 1.07 2.44
CA ASP A 351 14.56 -0.38 2.29
C ASP A 351 14.81 -0.96 3.68
N MET A 352 13.83 -1.71 4.18
CA MET A 352 13.85 -2.21 5.54
C MET A 352 13.94 -3.73 5.58
N TRP A 353 14.79 -4.23 6.47
CA TRP A 353 14.77 -5.62 6.89
C TRP A 353 13.76 -5.83 8.01
N ILE A 354 13.06 -6.97 7.97
CA ILE A 354 12.10 -7.39 9.00
C ILE A 354 12.67 -8.60 9.75
N ASP A 355 12.78 -8.47 11.08
CA ASP A 355 13.09 -9.59 11.96
C ASP A 355 11.91 -10.58 11.96
N SER A 356 12.14 -11.82 11.51
CA SER A 356 11.09 -12.83 11.36
C SER A 356 10.53 -13.38 12.67
N LYS A 357 11.16 -13.09 13.82
CA LYS A 357 10.72 -13.53 15.14
C LYS A 357 10.01 -12.41 15.90
N LYS A 358 10.60 -11.22 15.90
CA LYS A 358 10.14 -10.05 16.68
C LYS A 358 9.27 -9.10 15.85
N TYR A 359 9.34 -9.18 14.52
CA TYR A 359 8.66 -8.27 13.59
C TYR A 359 9.06 -6.80 13.77
N ASN A 360 10.22 -6.55 14.37
CA ASN A 360 10.85 -5.25 14.36
C ASN A 360 11.51 -5.04 12.99
N THR A 361 11.58 -3.78 12.59
CA THR A 361 12.19 -3.37 11.33
C THR A 361 13.47 -2.60 11.58
N GLN A 362 14.39 -2.67 10.62
CA GLN A 362 15.59 -1.85 10.58
C GLN A 362 15.80 -1.37 9.15
N SER A 363 16.06 -0.08 8.97
CA SER A 363 16.49 0.47 7.68
C SER A 363 17.85 -0.12 7.31
N ILE A 364 17.93 -0.73 6.13
CA ILE A 364 19.15 -1.22 5.52
C ILE A 364 19.80 -0.08 4.75
N ASP A 365 19.01 0.55 3.89
CA ASP A 365 19.37 1.74 3.13
C ASP A 365 18.16 2.67 3.07
N ASN A 366 18.39 3.96 2.94
CA ASN A 366 17.35 4.96 2.92
C ASN A 366 17.83 6.24 2.26
N LYS A 367 16.87 7.03 1.80
CA LYS A 367 17.09 8.36 1.29
C LYS A 367 15.97 9.27 1.74
N VAL A 368 16.32 10.43 2.31
CA VAL A 368 15.38 11.52 2.58
C VAL A 368 15.56 12.58 1.52
N VAL A 369 14.50 12.88 0.78
CA VAL A 369 14.47 13.88 -0.28
C VAL A 369 13.64 15.05 0.21
N LYS A 370 14.20 16.25 0.23
CA LYS A 370 13.45 17.49 0.53
C LYS A 370 12.93 18.07 -0.78
N LEU A 371 11.64 18.37 -0.82
CA LEU A 371 10.97 18.96 -1.98
C LEU A 371 10.66 20.44 -1.75
N ALA A 372 10.20 20.80 -0.54
CA ALA A 372 9.94 22.18 -0.11
C ALA A 372 10.49 22.44 1.30
#